data_AF-A0A061RKD6-F1
#
_entry.id   AF-A0A061RKD6-F1
#
_cell.length_a   1.000
_cell.length_b   1.000
_cell.length_c   1.000
_cell.angle_alpha   90.00
_cell.angle_beta   90.00
_cell.angle_gamma   90.00
#
_symmetry.space_group_name_H-M   'P 1'
#
loop_
_entity.id
_entity.type
_entity.pdbx_description
1 polymer ?
#
loop_
_entity_poly.entity_id
_entity_poly.type
_entity_poly.pdbx_seq_one_letter_code
_entity_poly.pdbx_strand_id
1 'polypeptide(L)'
;TMLGGGEVFKEYVPSDKLELASFGDEKYLEAFEAQVLGDTPLTSDFQVDGSSHMLRGDLHLILFHVLDRHPTAEELDVFLTFFDTETSALISKEEFCRSVARLKGRCASPRYPRDYTSHRLFTDDLTKHRRLEYDPMTTFRRAVTNTQEFGWHTAARTAQPSRYFPLSSTDVSRNEGSQPSNYFGTCH
;
A
#
# COMPACT_ATOMS: atom_id res chain seq x y z
N THR A 1 -16.53 9.25 -29.12
CA THR A 1 -16.28 7.99 -29.85
C THR A 1 -16.62 6.84 -28.94
N MET A 2 -17.35 5.83 -29.42
CA MET A 2 -17.90 4.73 -28.60
C MET A 2 -16.89 3.59 -28.32
N LEU A 3 -15.60 3.83 -28.55
CA LEU A 3 -14.52 2.84 -28.51
C LEU A 3 -13.41 3.22 -27.50
N GLY A 4 -13.77 3.89 -26.40
CA GLY A 4 -12.83 4.29 -25.35
C GLY A 4 -12.18 5.66 -25.56
N GLY A 5 -11.35 6.07 -24.59
CA GLY A 5 -10.63 7.35 -24.63
C GLY A 5 -9.56 7.37 -25.72
N GLY A 6 -9.44 8.50 -26.42
CA GLY A 6 -8.50 8.67 -27.54
C GLY A 6 -7.02 8.62 -27.14
N GLU A 7 -6.71 8.75 -25.85
CA GLU A 7 -5.35 8.66 -25.31
C GLU A 7 -5.29 7.71 -24.11
N VAL A 8 -5.04 6.43 -24.40
CA VAL A 8 -5.01 5.33 -23.42
C VAL A 8 -4.13 5.64 -22.21
N PHE A 9 -2.95 6.24 -22.41
CA PHE A 9 -2.01 6.51 -21.31
C PHE A 9 -2.43 7.66 -20.39
N LYS A 10 -3.22 8.63 -20.89
CA LYS A 10 -3.73 9.72 -20.05
C LYS A 10 -4.71 9.22 -18.99
N GLU A 11 -5.42 8.12 -19.27
CA GLU A 11 -6.34 7.49 -18.31
C GLU A 11 -5.62 6.91 -17.08
N TYR A 12 -4.33 6.58 -17.20
CA TYR A 12 -3.52 6.02 -16.10
C TYR A 12 -2.79 7.10 -15.29
N VAL A 13 -2.69 8.33 -15.81
CA VAL A 13 -2.13 9.45 -15.05
C VAL A 13 -3.14 9.82 -13.95
N PRO A 14 -2.70 10.16 -12.73
CA PRO A 14 -3.59 10.61 -11.67
C PRO A 14 -4.36 11.80 -12.22
N SER A 15 -5.69 11.74 -12.20
CA SER A 15 -6.49 12.90 -12.59
C SER A 15 -6.14 14.07 -11.68
N ASP A 16 -6.05 15.25 -12.28
CA ASP A 16 -5.93 16.48 -11.51
C ASP A 16 -7.17 16.60 -10.62
N LYS A 17 -6.97 16.43 -9.31
CA LYS A 17 -7.93 16.64 -8.19
C LYS A 17 -8.83 15.46 -7.85
N LEU A 18 -8.25 14.43 -7.24
CA LEU A 18 -9.02 13.67 -6.24
C LEU A 18 -9.26 14.59 -5.04
N GLU A 19 -10.51 14.89 -4.74
CA GLU A 19 -10.92 15.74 -3.60
C GLU A 19 -10.52 15.14 -2.24
N LEU A 20 -10.02 13.91 -2.21
CA LEU A 20 -9.57 13.21 -1.00
C LEU A 20 -8.52 13.99 -0.20
N ALA A 21 -7.69 14.82 -0.84
CA ALA A 21 -6.74 15.66 -0.12
C ALA A 21 -7.37 16.90 0.54
N SER A 22 -8.53 17.37 0.07
CA SER A 22 -9.14 18.62 0.56
C SER A 22 -9.87 18.43 1.90
N PHE A 23 -10.30 17.21 2.22
CA PHE A 23 -10.94 16.91 3.49
C PHE A 23 -9.93 16.91 4.64
N GLY A 24 -10.33 17.49 5.78
CA GLY A 24 -9.56 17.46 7.02
C GLY A 24 -9.43 16.04 7.58
N ASP A 25 -8.37 15.77 8.33
CA ASP A 25 -8.15 14.45 8.95
C ASP A 25 -9.27 14.10 9.93
N GLU A 26 -9.87 15.11 10.57
CA GLU A 26 -11.04 14.98 11.46
C GLU A 26 -12.20 14.25 10.79
N LYS A 27 -12.51 14.56 9.53
CA LYS A 27 -13.62 13.91 8.80
C LYS A 27 -13.35 12.41 8.58
N TYR A 28 -12.10 12.04 8.32
CA TYR A 28 -11.71 10.63 8.21
C TYR A 28 -11.77 9.91 9.57
N LEU A 29 -11.41 10.60 10.65
CA LEU A 29 -11.47 10.07 12.00
C LEU A 29 -12.91 9.88 12.48
N GLU A 30 -13.78 10.85 12.24
CA GLU A 30 -15.22 10.74 12.53
C GLU A 30 -15.85 9.57 11.76
N ALA A 31 -15.53 9.44 10.47
CA ALA A 31 -15.96 8.30 9.66
C ALA A 31 -15.46 6.97 10.23
N PHE A 32 -14.20 6.92 10.68
CA PHE A 32 -13.64 5.73 11.32
C PHE A 32 -14.39 5.39 12.60
N GLU A 33 -14.57 6.37 13.49
CA GLU A 33 -15.25 6.20 14.78
C GLU A 33 -16.71 5.75 14.63
N ALA A 34 -17.37 6.12 13.53
CA ALA A 34 -18.71 5.63 13.20
C ALA A 34 -18.75 4.14 12.81
N GLN A 35 -17.62 3.55 12.40
CA GLN A 35 -17.49 2.14 11.96
C GLN A 35 -16.69 1.27 12.94
N VAL A 36 -16.34 1.81 14.11
CA VAL A 36 -15.62 1.09 15.16
C VAL A 36 -16.49 -0.05 15.72
N LEU A 37 -15.86 -1.18 16.02
CA LEU A 37 -16.54 -2.40 16.47
C LEU A 37 -17.27 -2.27 17.81
N GLY A 38 -16.82 -1.38 18.70
CA GLY A 38 -17.43 -1.15 20.01
C GLY A 38 -17.35 -2.38 20.91
N ASP A 39 -18.37 -2.62 21.74
CA ASP A 39 -18.48 -3.82 22.57
C ASP A 39 -19.34 -4.87 21.86
N THR A 40 -18.71 -5.63 20.95
CA THR A 40 -19.37 -6.69 20.18
C THR A 40 -18.71 -8.04 20.45
N PRO A 41 -19.41 -9.18 20.25
CA PRO A 41 -18.83 -10.51 20.46
C PRO A 41 -17.53 -10.74 19.65
N LEU A 42 -17.42 -10.09 18.48
CA LEU A 42 -16.22 -10.15 17.64
C LEU A 42 -14.97 -9.63 18.36
N THR A 43 -15.08 -8.62 19.23
CA THR A 43 -13.91 -8.04 19.90
C THR A 43 -13.36 -8.98 20.96
N SER A 44 -14.25 -9.74 21.63
CA SER A 44 -13.84 -10.83 22.51
C SER A 44 -13.21 -12.00 21.74
N ASP A 45 -13.75 -12.37 20.58
CA ASP A 45 -13.23 -13.47 19.76
C ASP A 45 -11.83 -13.16 19.20
N PHE A 46 -11.63 -11.92 18.75
CA PHE A 46 -10.33 -11.46 18.24
C PHE A 46 -9.36 -11.00 19.33
N GLN A 47 -9.81 -10.88 20.59
CA GLN A 47 -9.04 -10.36 21.72
C GLN A 47 -8.41 -8.98 21.43
N VAL A 48 -9.19 -8.10 20.80
CA VAL A 48 -8.77 -6.75 20.43
C VAL A 48 -9.62 -5.70 21.13
N ASP A 49 -9.07 -4.49 21.28
CA ASP A 49 -9.84 -3.35 21.74
C ASP A 49 -10.81 -2.90 20.64
N GLY A 50 -12.09 -3.15 20.88
CA GLY A 50 -13.17 -2.80 19.98
C GLY A 50 -13.34 -1.33 19.71
N SER A 51 -12.78 -0.44 20.55
CA SER A 51 -12.87 1.02 20.37
C SER A 51 -11.82 1.60 19.41
N SER A 52 -10.78 0.82 19.10
CA SER A 52 -9.67 1.21 18.24
C SER A 52 -9.57 0.42 16.94
N HIS A 53 -10.51 -0.50 16.70
CA HIS A 53 -10.52 -1.38 15.53
C HIS A 53 -11.85 -1.29 14.78
N MET A 54 -11.77 -1.33 13.46
CA MET A 54 -12.93 -1.53 12.59
C MET A 54 -12.72 -2.75 11.69
N LEU A 55 -13.81 -3.28 11.14
CA LEU A 55 -13.73 -4.29 10.09
C LEU A 55 -13.17 -3.65 8.83
N ARG A 56 -12.17 -4.31 8.23
CA ARG A 56 -11.55 -3.85 7.00
C ARG A 56 -12.50 -3.91 5.81
N GLY A 57 -13.50 -4.79 5.87
CA GLY A 57 -14.60 -4.84 4.91
C GLY A 57 -15.37 -3.52 4.81
N ASP A 58 -15.42 -2.73 5.89
CA ASP A 58 -16.17 -1.48 5.97
C ASP A 58 -15.39 -0.26 5.48
N LEU A 59 -14.16 -0.44 4.99
CA LEU A 59 -13.34 0.64 4.42
C LEU A 59 -14.06 1.43 3.33
N HIS A 60 -14.88 0.76 2.51
CA HIS A 60 -15.66 1.44 1.49
C HIS A 60 -16.66 2.44 2.10
N LEU A 61 -17.28 2.12 3.23
CA LEU A 61 -18.25 2.97 3.95
C LEU A 61 -17.62 4.26 4.47
N ILE A 62 -16.34 4.22 4.85
CA ILE A 62 -15.57 5.42 5.23
C ILE A 62 -15.59 6.44 4.09
N LEU A 63 -15.35 5.98 2.85
CA LEU A 63 -15.28 6.86 1.70
C LEU A 63 -16.64 7.51 1.39
N PHE A 64 -17.75 6.78 1.58
CA PHE A 64 -19.10 7.35 1.48
C PHE A 64 -19.32 8.47 2.48
N HIS A 65 -18.90 8.28 3.74
CA HIS A 65 -19.07 9.27 4.79
C HIS A 65 -18.20 10.51 4.55
N VAL A 66 -16.98 10.33 4.04
CA VAL A 66 -16.08 11.46 3.75
C VAL A 66 -16.54 12.26 2.55
N LEU A 67 -17.08 11.62 1.51
CA LEU A 67 -17.51 12.31 0.29
C LEU A 67 -18.93 12.86 0.36
N ASP A 68 -19.75 12.42 1.32
CA ASP A 68 -21.20 12.69 1.38
C ASP A 68 -21.95 12.30 0.09
N ARG A 69 -21.37 11.38 -0.69
CA ARG A 69 -21.92 10.83 -1.94
C ARG A 69 -21.38 9.44 -2.21
N HIS A 70 -21.95 8.77 -3.20
CA HIS A 70 -21.39 7.53 -3.71
C HIS A 70 -20.00 7.80 -4.33
N PRO A 71 -18.94 7.10 -3.90
CA PRO A 71 -17.66 7.17 -4.57
C PRO A 71 -17.79 6.57 -5.97
N THR A 72 -17.05 7.14 -6.91
CA THR A 72 -16.83 6.51 -8.21
C THR A 72 -15.95 5.28 -8.03
N ALA A 73 -16.05 4.30 -8.94
CA ALA A 73 -15.15 3.13 -8.93
C ALA A 73 -13.68 3.55 -8.92
N GLU A 74 -13.39 4.67 -9.60
CA GLU A 74 -12.08 5.28 -9.71
C GLU A 74 -11.51 5.74 -8.37
N GLU A 75 -12.33 6.44 -7.58
CA GLU A 75 -11.96 6.93 -6.26
C GLU A 75 -11.80 5.79 -5.27
N LEU A 76 -12.67 4.78 -5.36
CA LEU A 76 -12.62 3.62 -4.50
C LEU A 76 -11.34 2.80 -4.74
N ASP A 77 -10.98 2.55 -6.00
CA ASP A 77 -9.76 1.80 -6.33
C ASP A 77 -8.50 2.52 -5.81
N VAL A 78 -8.42 3.85 -6.00
CA VAL A 78 -7.30 4.64 -5.50
C VAL A 78 -7.28 4.63 -3.98
N PHE A 79 -8.43 4.80 -3.32
CA PHE A 79 -8.53 4.75 -1.87
C PHE A 79 -8.04 3.41 -1.33
N LEU A 80 -8.58 2.29 -1.82
CA LEU A 80 -8.23 0.94 -1.39
C LEU A 80 -6.77 0.58 -1.69
N THR A 81 -6.14 1.17 -2.71
CA THR A 81 -4.71 0.95 -3.00
C THR A 81 -3.81 1.33 -1.82
N PHE A 82 -4.22 2.25 -0.95
CA PHE A 82 -3.43 2.67 0.21
C PHE A 82 -3.68 1.87 1.49
N PHE A 83 -4.68 0.99 1.47
CA PHE A 83 -4.99 0.12 2.59
C PHE A 83 -4.54 -1.30 2.27
N ASP A 84 -4.00 -1.97 3.28
CA ASP A 84 -3.83 -3.40 3.21
C ASP A 84 -5.23 -4.03 3.20
N THR A 85 -5.60 -4.81 2.20
CA THR A 85 -6.92 -5.47 2.10
C THR A 85 -6.85 -6.99 2.31
N GLU A 86 -5.64 -7.57 2.37
CA GLU A 86 -5.46 -9.02 2.25
C GLU A 86 -4.98 -9.71 3.53
N THR A 87 -4.26 -9.00 4.39
CA THR A 87 -3.50 -9.64 5.48
C THR A 87 -4.29 -9.85 6.77
N SER A 88 -5.30 -9.03 7.03
CA SER A 88 -6.07 -9.02 8.27
C SER A 88 -7.52 -8.65 7.98
N ALA A 89 -8.48 -9.17 8.75
CA ALA A 89 -9.88 -8.76 8.67
C ALA A 89 -10.15 -7.43 9.40
N LEU A 90 -9.22 -7.01 10.27
CA LEU A 90 -9.32 -5.82 11.10
C LEU A 90 -8.27 -4.80 10.70
N ILE A 91 -8.59 -3.52 10.90
CA ILE A 91 -7.67 -2.40 10.76
C ILE A 91 -7.73 -1.55 12.02
N SER A 92 -6.55 -1.21 12.55
CA SER A 92 -6.43 -0.35 13.74
C SER A 92 -6.52 1.12 13.36
N LYS A 93 -6.91 1.97 14.32
CA LYS A 93 -6.95 3.43 14.15
C LYS A 93 -5.60 3.98 13.69
N GLU A 94 -4.49 3.45 14.22
CA GLU A 94 -3.14 3.87 13.83
C GLU A 94 -2.79 3.50 12.39
N GLU A 95 -3.08 2.26 11.98
CA GLU A 95 -2.90 1.80 10.60
C GLU A 95 -3.72 2.66 9.64
N PHE A 96 -4.99 2.91 9.99
CA PHE A 96 -5.89 3.75 9.21
C PHE A 96 -5.35 5.17 9.02
N CYS A 97 -4.95 5.85 10.10
CA CYS A 97 -4.41 7.21 10.03
C CYS A 97 -3.15 7.28 9.16
N ARG A 98 -2.27 6.27 9.27
CA ARG A 98 -1.05 6.19 8.47
C ARG A 98 -1.34 6.02 6.99
N SER A 99 -2.31 5.18 6.63
CA SER A 99 -2.77 4.99 5.26
C SER A 99 -3.44 6.24 4.69
N VAL A 100 -4.29 6.92 5.46
CA VAL A 100 -4.92 8.20 5.06
C VAL A 100 -3.86 9.28 4.82
N ALA A 101 -2.84 9.39 5.69
CA ALA A 101 -1.76 10.35 5.50
C ALA A 101 -0.99 10.10 4.19
N ARG A 102 -0.72 8.83 3.84
CA ARG A 102 -0.08 8.46 2.56
C ARG A 102 -0.97 8.78 1.36
N LEU A 103 -2.26 8.47 1.44
CA LEU A 103 -3.25 8.79 0.42
C LEU A 103 -3.31 10.30 0.17
N LYS A 104 -3.44 11.10 1.24
CA LYS A 104 -3.46 12.56 1.16
C LYS A 104 -2.16 13.12 0.60
N GLY A 105 -1.01 12.58 1.00
CA GLY A 105 0.29 12.95 0.44
C GLY A 105 0.35 12.78 -1.08
N ARG A 106 -0.17 11.67 -1.60
CA ARG A 106 -0.29 11.47 -3.05
C ARG A 106 -1.27 12.46 -3.69
N CYS A 107 -2.46 12.61 -3.12
CA CYS A 107 -3.51 13.45 -3.72
C CYS A 107 -3.15 14.95 -3.69
N ALA A 108 -2.40 15.41 -2.68
CA ALA A 108 -1.96 16.81 -2.55
C ALA A 108 -0.82 17.17 -3.51
N SER A 109 0.00 16.21 -3.92
CA SER A 109 1.14 16.43 -4.82
C SER A 109 1.25 15.29 -5.83
N PRO A 110 0.30 15.17 -6.77
CA PRO A 110 0.37 14.14 -7.79
C PRO A 110 1.61 14.34 -8.65
N ARG A 111 2.46 13.32 -8.71
CA ARG A 111 3.67 13.36 -9.55
C ARG A 111 3.31 12.98 -10.99
N TYR A 112 3.80 13.76 -11.95
CA TYR A 112 3.66 13.40 -13.36
C TYR A 112 4.68 12.31 -13.73
N PRO A 113 4.30 11.24 -14.46
CA PRO A 113 5.16 10.09 -14.73
C PRO A 113 6.35 10.34 -15.66
N ARG A 114 6.40 11.49 -16.34
CA ARG A 114 7.48 11.80 -17.28
C ARG A 114 8.63 12.51 -16.58
N ASP A 115 9.67 11.76 -16.25
CA ASP A 115 10.93 12.31 -15.71
C ASP A 115 11.94 12.72 -16.80
N TYR A 116 11.92 12.04 -17.95
CA TYR A 116 12.88 12.30 -19.03
C TYR A 116 12.22 13.05 -20.20
N THR A 117 12.92 14.09 -20.68
CA THR A 117 12.59 14.79 -21.93
C THR A 117 13.47 14.34 -23.09
N SER A 118 14.64 13.76 -22.82
CA SER A 118 15.62 13.28 -23.80
C SER A 118 15.83 11.77 -23.67
N HIS A 119 15.68 11.05 -24.80
CA HIS A 119 15.93 9.61 -24.87
C HIS A 119 17.39 9.26 -24.54
N ARG A 120 18.35 10.11 -24.94
CA ARG A 120 19.78 9.89 -24.66
C ARG A 120 20.07 9.88 -23.15
N LEU A 121 19.47 10.80 -22.39
CA LEU A 121 19.64 10.83 -20.94
C LEU A 121 19.03 9.58 -20.29
N PHE A 122 17.86 9.15 -20.77
CA PHE A 122 17.24 7.90 -20.31
C PHE A 122 18.14 6.69 -20.56
N THR A 123 18.73 6.56 -21.75
CA THR A 123 19.64 5.45 -22.05
C THR A 123 20.91 5.50 -21.22
N ASP A 124 21.48 6.69 -21.02
CA ASP A 124 22.70 6.85 -20.21
C ASP A 124 22.43 6.42 -18.75
N ASP A 125 21.30 6.85 -18.17
CA ASP A 125 20.92 6.47 -16.80
C ASP A 125 20.57 4.98 -16.68
N LEU A 126 19.94 4.40 -17.70
CA LEU A 126 19.68 2.96 -17.78
C LEU A 126 20.97 2.14 -17.78
N THR A 127 21.98 2.56 -18.56
CA THR A 127 23.30 1.87 -18.60
C THR A 127 24.06 1.98 -17.28
N LYS A 128 23.77 3.00 -16.47
CA LYS A 128 24.34 3.20 -15.13
C LYS A 128 23.50 2.53 -14.03
N HIS A 129 22.45 1.79 -14.39
CA HIS A 129 21.51 1.19 -13.46
C HIS A 129 20.84 2.19 -12.50
N ARG A 130 20.73 3.46 -12.90
CA ARG A 130 20.02 4.45 -12.10
C ARG A 130 18.52 4.15 -12.17
N ARG A 131 17.91 3.97 -11.01
CA ARG A 131 16.46 3.73 -10.88
C ARG A 131 15.73 5.04 -10.66
N LEU A 132 14.47 5.07 -11.05
CA LEU A 132 13.55 6.13 -10.67
C LEU A 132 13.32 6.07 -9.15
N GLU A 133 13.24 7.23 -8.51
CA GLU A 133 13.08 7.33 -7.05
C GLU A 133 11.64 7.09 -6.60
N TYR A 134 10.67 7.25 -7.50
CA TYR A 134 9.25 7.10 -7.19
C TYR A 134 8.73 5.70 -7.52
N ASP A 135 7.67 5.33 -6.80
CA ASP A 135 6.93 4.10 -7.01
C ASP A 135 5.82 4.32 -8.07
N PRO A 136 5.65 3.42 -9.06
CA PRO A 136 4.46 3.38 -9.90
C PRO A 136 3.13 3.53 -9.15
N MET A 137 3.00 2.96 -7.94
CA MET A 137 1.77 3.06 -7.15
C MET A 137 1.43 4.51 -6.79
N THR A 138 2.41 5.37 -6.52
CA THR A 138 2.15 6.78 -6.15
C THR A 138 1.93 7.67 -7.38
N THR A 139 2.45 7.26 -8.53
CA THR A 139 2.45 8.04 -9.76
C THR A 139 1.33 7.67 -10.73
N PHE A 140 0.89 6.42 -10.81
CA PHE A 140 -0.19 6.01 -11.72
C PHE A 140 -1.46 5.67 -10.95
N ARG A 141 -2.62 5.96 -11.55
CA ARG A 141 -3.92 5.67 -10.96
C ARG A 141 -4.16 4.17 -10.74
N ARG A 142 -3.72 3.36 -11.71
CA ARG A 142 -3.75 1.89 -11.69
C ARG A 142 -2.52 1.36 -12.41
N ALA A 143 -2.23 0.08 -12.24
CA ALA A 143 -1.18 -0.59 -12.98
C ALA A 143 -1.40 -0.46 -14.50
N VAL A 144 -0.36 -0.07 -15.23
CA VAL A 144 -0.33 0.05 -16.70
C VAL A 144 0.06 -1.28 -17.34
N THR A 145 0.77 -2.14 -16.60
CA THR A 145 1.31 -3.41 -17.07
C THR A 145 1.06 -4.52 -16.05
N ASN A 146 0.97 -5.77 -16.52
CA ASN A 146 0.77 -6.93 -15.65
C ASN A 146 1.87 -7.05 -14.57
N THR A 147 3.11 -6.69 -14.89
CA THR A 147 4.20 -6.70 -13.89
C THR A 147 3.94 -5.70 -12.76
N GLN A 148 3.35 -4.54 -13.07
CA GLN A 148 2.96 -3.57 -12.05
C GLN A 148 1.80 -4.09 -11.21
N GLU A 149 0.85 -4.84 -11.78
CA GLU A 149 -0.28 -5.43 -11.02
C GLU A 149 0.22 -6.34 -9.88
N PHE A 150 1.22 -7.19 -10.14
CA PHE A 150 1.79 -8.07 -9.10
C PHE A 150 2.42 -7.30 -7.93
N GLY A 151 3.03 -6.14 -8.21
CA GLY A 151 3.70 -5.31 -7.20
C GLY A 151 2.81 -4.22 -6.58
N TRP A 152 1.61 -4.00 -7.12
CA TRP A 152 0.83 -2.78 -6.91
C TRP A 152 0.47 -2.52 -5.44
N HIS A 153 0.11 -3.58 -4.73
CA HIS A 153 -0.36 -3.50 -3.34
C HIS A 153 0.74 -3.71 -2.29
N THR A 154 2.00 -3.88 -2.72
CA THR A 154 3.09 -4.23 -1.80
C THR A 154 3.40 -3.12 -0.79
N ALA A 155 3.29 -1.86 -1.18
CA ALA A 155 3.57 -0.71 -0.32
C ALA A 155 2.49 -0.45 0.75
N ALA A 156 1.28 -0.94 0.52
CA ALA A 156 0.16 -0.82 1.45
C ALA A 156 0.18 -1.88 2.55
N ARG A 157 0.90 -2.99 2.36
CA ARG A 157 1.01 -4.07 3.35
C ARG A 157 1.68 -3.57 4.62
N THR A 158 0.97 -3.64 5.74
CA THR A 158 1.52 -3.23 7.04
C THR A 158 1.42 -4.31 8.10
N ALA A 159 0.45 -5.23 7.98
CA ALA A 159 0.27 -6.26 8.99
C ALA A 159 1.42 -7.27 8.93
N GLN A 160 2.04 -7.51 10.08
CA GLN A 160 2.91 -8.66 10.27
C GLN A 160 2.19 -9.73 11.09
N PRO A 161 2.44 -11.01 10.82
CA PRO A 161 1.89 -12.07 11.65
C PRO A 161 2.35 -11.88 13.10
N SER A 162 1.46 -12.13 14.06
CA SER A 162 1.74 -12.02 15.49
C SER A 162 2.96 -12.83 15.93
N ARG A 163 3.22 -13.95 15.24
CA ARG A 163 4.42 -14.75 15.40
C ARG A 163 4.84 -15.33 14.07
N TYR A 164 6.07 -15.02 13.69
CA TYR A 164 6.74 -15.63 12.55
C TYR A 164 7.79 -16.62 13.05
N PHE A 165 7.85 -17.80 12.46
CA PHE A 165 8.80 -18.85 12.82
C PHE A 165 9.83 -19.06 11.70
N PRO A 166 10.77 -18.13 11.50
CA PRO A 166 11.82 -18.33 10.52
C PRO A 166 12.76 -19.43 11.01
N LEU A 167 13.26 -20.25 10.07
CA LEU A 167 14.42 -21.08 10.35
C LEU A 167 15.62 -20.15 10.51
N SER A 168 16.06 -19.95 11.75
CA SER A 168 17.24 -19.14 12.06
C SER A 168 18.45 -20.04 12.22
N SER A 169 19.59 -19.55 11.73
CA SER A 169 20.87 -20.20 11.96
C SER A 169 21.27 -20.03 13.43
N THR A 170 21.52 -21.15 14.10
CA THR A 170 21.99 -21.23 15.49
C THR A 170 23.51 -21.30 15.57
N ASP A 171 24.06 -21.09 16.77
CA ASP A 171 25.45 -21.37 17.15
C ASP A 171 25.98 -22.73 16.62
N VAL A 172 25.19 -23.79 16.76
CA VAL A 172 25.50 -25.13 16.24
C VAL A 172 25.65 -25.12 14.72
N SER A 173 24.73 -24.47 14.00
CA SER A 173 24.82 -24.39 12.54
C SER A 173 25.97 -23.49 12.05
N ARG A 174 26.41 -22.51 12.85
CA ARG A 174 27.43 -21.53 12.47
C ARG A 174 28.84 -22.03 12.76
N ASN A 175 29.08 -22.53 13.97
CA ASN A 175 30.43 -22.71 14.49
C ASN A 175 30.62 -24.04 15.22
N GLU A 176 29.67 -24.45 16.07
CA GLU A 176 29.90 -25.58 16.99
C GLU A 176 29.65 -26.95 16.34
N GLY A 177 28.77 -27.00 15.34
CA GLY A 177 28.51 -28.20 14.58
C GLY A 177 29.74 -28.58 13.75
N SER A 178 30.21 -29.81 13.90
CA SER A 178 31.28 -30.34 13.04
C SER A 178 30.83 -30.37 11.59
N GLN A 179 31.42 -29.48 10.78
CA GLN A 179 31.29 -29.49 9.34
C GLN A 179 32.54 -30.14 8.71
N PRO A 180 32.44 -30.81 7.55
CA PRO A 180 33.59 -31.37 6.86
C PRO A 180 34.72 -30.35 6.64
N SER A 181 34.38 -29.08 6.41
CA SER A 181 35.33 -27.95 6.32
C SER A 181 36.16 -27.75 7.60
N ASN A 182 35.58 -27.96 8.78
CA ASN A 182 36.29 -27.90 10.06
C ASN A 182 37.24 -29.08 10.25
N TYR A 183 36.91 -30.23 9.65
CA TYR A 183 37.70 -31.46 9.80
C TYR A 183 38.86 -31.55 8.80
N PHE A 184 38.62 -31.21 7.54
CA PHE A 184 39.63 -31.30 6.47
C PHE A 184 40.46 -30.03 6.32
N GLY A 185 40.09 -28.94 7.01
CA GLY A 185 40.67 -27.61 6.83
C GLY A 185 40.25 -26.98 5.50
N THR A 186 40.17 -25.66 5.43
CA THR A 186 40.01 -24.98 4.14
C THR A 186 41.31 -25.11 3.36
N CYS A 187 41.33 -25.95 2.33
CA CYS A 187 42.38 -25.96 1.33
C CYS A 187 42.38 -24.59 0.63
N HIS A 188 43.31 -23.72 1.04
CA HIS A 188 43.74 -22.57 0.26
C HIS A 188 44.84 -22.99 -0.72
#